data_AF-A0AAQ3P7Q2-F1
#
_entry.id   AF-A0AAQ3P7Q2-F1
#
_cell.length_a   1.000
_cell.length_b   1.000
_cell.length_c   1.000
_cell.angle_alpha   90.00
_cell.angle_beta   90.00
_cell.angle_gamma   90.00
#
_symmetry.space_group_name_H-M   'P 1'
#
loop_
_entity.id
_entity.type
_entity.pdbx_description
1 polymer ?
#
loop_
_entity_poly.entity_id
_entity_poly.type
_entity_poly.pdbx_seq_one_letter_code
_entity_poly.pdbx_strand_id
1 'polypeptide(L)'
;MSASYSSSSSWNTLGRRSSHHSPWGGSMGPGVIPICNCGEMTVVKMARTPKNAGRYFWGCRNYKSEVGNDMCCNYFKWCSKENDDEKDVIIGRQRGKIYDLENALKASKKKIQ
;
A
#
# COMPACT_ATOMS: atom_id res chain seq x y z
N MET A 1 10.88 53.92 2.98
CA MET A 1 10.57 52.65 3.66
C MET A 1 11.04 51.55 2.73
N SER A 2 12.26 51.07 2.92
CA SER A 2 12.93 50.15 2.01
C SER A 2 13.52 49.01 2.84
N ALA A 3 13.26 47.76 2.44
CA ALA A 3 14.29 46.74 2.20
C ALA A 3 13.60 45.38 1.97
N SER A 4 13.78 44.85 0.76
CA SER A 4 13.66 43.42 0.48
C SER A 4 14.79 42.66 1.19
N TYR A 5 14.49 41.52 1.83
CA TYR A 5 15.48 40.46 2.09
C TYR A 5 14.84 39.08 1.95
N SER A 6 15.63 38.19 1.37
CA SER A 6 15.31 36.86 0.87
C SER A 6 15.22 35.78 1.97
N SER A 7 14.60 34.66 1.58
CA SER A 7 14.80 33.26 2.02
C SER A 7 15.47 32.96 3.37
N SER A 8 14.80 32.13 4.17
CA SER A 8 15.48 30.98 4.79
C SER A 8 14.51 29.84 5.06
N SER A 9 14.67 28.75 4.30
CA SER A 9 14.27 27.41 4.69
C SER A 9 15.00 27.00 5.96
N SER A 10 14.26 26.75 7.04
CA SER A 10 14.78 26.10 8.24
C SER A 10 13.90 24.89 8.56
N TRP A 11 14.19 23.81 7.85
CA TRP A 11 13.96 22.47 8.38
C TRP A 11 14.77 22.37 9.67
N ASN A 12 14.11 22.02 10.79
CA ASN A 12 14.65 21.24 11.91
C ASN A 12 13.66 21.29 13.08
N THR A 13 12.86 20.24 13.27
CA THR A 13 12.67 19.66 14.61
C THR A 13 12.45 18.16 14.47
N LEU A 14 13.52 17.42 14.78
CA LEU A 14 13.46 16.05 15.27
C LEU A 14 12.62 16.04 16.56
N GLY A 15 11.30 15.96 16.39
CA GLY A 15 10.33 15.77 17.47
C GLY A 15 9.80 14.34 17.45
N ARG A 16 10.60 13.41 17.98
CA ARG A 16 10.18 12.05 18.28
C ARG A 16 9.05 12.10 19.33
N ARG A 17 7.96 11.37 19.06
CA ARG A 17 6.84 10.93 19.93
C ARG A 17 5.50 11.63 19.67
N SER A 18 4.61 10.90 19.02
CA SER A 18 3.34 10.51 19.65
C SER A 18 2.92 9.15 19.13
N SER A 19 3.05 8.16 20.01
CA SER A 19 2.56 6.81 19.86
C SER A 19 1.03 6.82 19.90
N HIS A 20 0.39 7.08 18.76
CA HIS A 20 -1.03 6.78 18.61
C HIS A 20 -1.17 5.41 17.97
N HIS A 21 -1.28 4.40 18.84
CA HIS A 21 -1.76 3.09 18.47
C HIS A 21 -3.19 3.24 17.94
N SER A 22 -3.33 3.38 16.62
CA SER A 22 -4.59 3.07 15.96
C SER A 22 -4.76 1.54 16.03
N PRO A 23 -5.93 0.97 16.39
CA PRO A 23 -6.13 -0.48 16.53
C PRO A 23 -5.99 -1.31 15.24
N TRP A 24 -5.47 -0.71 14.16
CA TRP A 24 -5.38 -1.32 12.85
C TRP A 24 -3.95 -1.25 12.33
N GLY A 25 -3.05 -1.85 13.11
CA GLY A 25 -1.67 -2.12 12.76
C GLY A 25 -1.57 -3.26 11.75
N GLY A 26 -1.95 -3.00 10.50
CA GLY A 26 -1.41 -3.75 9.38
C GLY A 26 -0.08 -3.12 9.03
N SER A 27 1.03 -3.78 9.37
CA SER A 27 2.37 -3.39 8.96
C SER A 27 2.45 -3.39 7.44
N MET A 28 2.14 -2.26 6.81
CA MET A 28 2.63 -1.99 5.46
C MET A 28 4.13 -1.81 5.59
N GLY A 29 4.91 -2.46 4.71
CA GLY A 29 6.36 -2.55 4.78
C GLY A 29 7.07 -1.19 4.91
N PRO A 30 8.41 -1.18 5.00
CA PRO A 30 9.22 0.03 5.19
C PRO A 30 9.21 0.91 3.93
N GLY A 31 8.05 1.48 3.62
CA GLY A 31 7.79 2.31 2.46
C GLY A 31 7.61 3.75 2.92
N VAL A 32 8.26 4.68 2.22
CA VAL A 32 8.08 6.11 2.39
C VAL A 32 6.57 6.44 2.31
N ILE A 33 6.06 7.10 3.35
CA ILE A 33 4.66 7.58 3.37
C ILE A 33 4.50 8.58 2.22
N PRO A 34 3.60 8.36 1.26
CA PRO A 34 3.44 9.26 0.14
C PRO A 34 2.94 10.65 0.59
N ILE A 35 3.37 11.69 -0.11
CA ILE A 35 2.88 13.06 0.05
C ILE A 35 1.77 13.31 -0.98
N CYS A 36 0.68 13.93 -0.55
CA CYS A 36 -0.45 14.25 -1.43
C CYS A 36 -0.24 15.56 -2.20
N ASN A 37 -1.18 15.90 -3.10
CA ASN A 37 -1.13 17.14 -3.89
C ASN A 37 -1.17 18.42 -3.04
N CYS A 38 -1.51 18.33 -1.75
CA CYS A 38 -1.46 19.47 -0.82
C CYS A 38 -0.08 19.67 -0.18
N GLY A 39 0.90 18.80 -0.44
CA GLY A 39 2.19 18.80 0.24
C GLY A 39 2.20 18.10 1.61
N GLU A 40 1.07 17.55 2.04
CA GLU A 40 0.91 16.87 3.34
C GLU A 40 1.07 15.35 3.24
N MET A 41 1.50 14.72 4.34
CA MET A 41 1.56 13.26 4.46
C MET A 41 0.17 12.63 4.30
N THR A 42 0.13 11.55 3.52
CA THR A 42 -1.09 10.78 3.31
C THR A 42 -1.42 9.90 4.51
N VAL A 43 -2.70 9.53 4.60
CA VAL A 43 -3.22 8.59 5.60
C VAL A 43 -3.79 7.36 4.91
N VAL A 44 -3.74 6.23 5.61
CA VAL A 44 -4.35 4.98 5.14
C VAL A 44 -5.85 5.03 5.39
N LYS A 45 -6.64 4.75 4.35
CA LYS A 45 -8.11 4.66 4.41
C LYS A 45 -8.56 3.35 3.79
N MET A 46 -9.70 2.83 4.25
CA MET A 46 -10.35 1.65 3.67
C MET A 46 -11.37 2.09 2.62
N ALA A 47 -11.32 1.51 1.42
CA ALA A 47 -12.30 1.74 0.38
C ALA A 47 -13.64 1.10 0.77
N ARG A 48 -14.73 1.88 0.59
CA ARG A 48 -16.10 1.48 0.92
C ARG A 48 -16.99 1.20 -0.30
N THR A 49 -16.48 1.45 -1.51
CA THR A 49 -17.21 1.16 -2.74
C THR A 49 -17.41 -0.35 -2.89
N PRO A 50 -18.57 -0.84 -3.37
CA PRO A 50 -18.85 -2.28 -3.44
C PRO A 50 -17.75 -3.11 -4.12
N LYS A 51 -17.20 -2.64 -5.24
CA LYS A 51 -16.12 -3.32 -5.99
C LYS A 51 -14.78 -3.41 -5.24
N ASN A 52 -14.51 -2.49 -4.32
CA ASN A 52 -13.21 -2.36 -3.67
C ASN A 52 -13.29 -2.46 -2.14
N ALA A 53 -14.42 -2.93 -1.61
CA ALA A 53 -14.65 -3.02 -0.17
C ALA A 53 -13.52 -3.78 0.53
N GLY A 54 -13.02 -3.24 1.64
CA GLY A 54 -11.94 -3.86 2.42
C GLY A 54 -10.53 -3.66 1.87
N ARG A 55 -10.35 -3.04 0.69
CA ARG A 55 -9.02 -2.67 0.20
C ARG A 55 -8.56 -1.35 0.83
N TYR A 56 -7.26 -1.23 1.08
CA TYR A 56 -6.66 -0.05 1.68
C TYR A 56 -5.98 0.81 0.63
N PHE A 57 -6.04 2.13 0.81
CA PHE A 57 -5.37 3.10 -0.03
C PHE A 57 -4.78 4.23 0.80
N TRP A 58 -3.70 4.83 0.29
CA TRP A 58 -3.16 6.11 0.72
C TRP A 58 -3.99 7.24 0.12
N GLY A 59 -4.53 8.10 0.97
CA GLY A 59 -5.31 9.26 0.56
C GLY A 59 -4.97 10.49 1.39
N CYS A 60 -5.30 11.67 0.87
CA CYS A 60 -5.21 12.90 1.67
C CYS A 60 -6.14 12.81 2.89
N ARG A 61 -5.78 13.50 3.98
CA ARG A 61 -6.65 13.64 5.16
C ARG A 61 -8.01 14.23 4.76
N ASN A 62 -8.00 15.23 3.87
CA ASN A 62 -9.18 15.88 3.29
C ASN A 62 -9.71 15.19 2.01
N TYR A 63 -9.36 13.91 1.78
CA TYR A 63 -9.81 13.17 0.60
C TYR A 63 -11.33 13.17 0.48
N LYS A 64 -11.85 13.80 -0.58
CA LYS A 64 -13.28 13.93 -0.90
C LYS A 64 -14.14 14.35 0.31
N SER A 65 -13.67 15.31 1.10
CA SER A 65 -14.45 15.84 2.23
C SER A 65 -15.73 16.53 1.72
N GLU A 66 -16.88 16.15 2.26
CA GLU A 66 -18.20 16.71 1.92
C GLU A 66 -18.44 18.08 2.59
N VAL A 67 -17.61 18.46 3.56
CA VAL A 67 -17.75 19.72 4.30
C VAL A 67 -16.97 20.83 3.59
N GLY A 68 -17.67 21.51 2.67
CA GLY A 68 -17.57 22.96 2.43
C GLY A 68 -16.18 23.58 2.27
N ASN A 69 -15.32 23.03 1.42
CA ASN A 69 -14.13 23.77 0.98
C ASN A 69 -13.77 23.39 -0.46
N ASP A 70 -13.50 24.40 -1.28
CA ASP A 70 -13.03 24.32 -2.67
C ASP A 70 -11.63 23.66 -2.82
N MET A 71 -11.15 22.98 -1.77
CA MET A 71 -9.82 22.42 -1.60
C MET A 71 -9.89 20.91 -1.26
N CYS A 72 -10.85 20.17 -1.83
CA CYS A 72 -10.87 18.72 -1.67
C CYS A 72 -9.73 18.08 -2.47
N CYS A 73 -8.83 17.37 -1.77
CA CYS A 73 -7.70 16.73 -2.41
C CYS A 73 -8.10 15.35 -2.93
N ASN A 74 -7.87 15.08 -4.22
CA ASN A 74 -8.22 13.80 -4.83
C ASN A 74 -7.06 12.80 -4.89
N TYR A 75 -5.97 13.04 -4.16
CA TYR A 75 -4.84 12.11 -4.12
C TYR A 75 -5.30 10.73 -3.63
N PHE A 76 -4.97 9.71 -4.41
CA PHE A 76 -5.33 8.32 -4.19
C PHE A 76 -4.22 7.41 -4.71
N LYS A 77 -3.74 6.49 -3.88
CA LYS A 77 -2.83 5.41 -4.31
C LYS A 77 -3.16 4.13 -3.56
N TRP A 78 -3.37 3.02 -4.28
CA TRP A 78 -3.57 1.74 -3.62
C TRP A 78 -2.36 1.39 -2.74
N CYS A 79 -2.62 0.87 -1.56
CA CYS A 79 -1.60 0.18 -0.80
C CYS A 79 -1.18 -1.03 -1.64
N SER A 80 0.10 -1.12 -1.99
CA SER A 80 0.63 -2.27 -2.72
C SER A 80 0.19 -3.53 -1.98
N LYS A 81 -0.61 -4.36 -2.63
CA LYS A 81 -0.88 -5.69 -2.13
C LYS A 81 0.38 -6.45 -2.49
N GLU A 82 1.30 -6.63 -1.54
CA GLU A 82 2.60 -7.31 -1.72
C GLU A 82 2.47 -8.78 -2.16
N ASN A 83 1.35 -9.19 -2.77
CA ASN A 83 0.90 -10.58 -2.74
C ASN A 83 0.29 -11.07 -4.05
N ASP A 84 0.26 -10.28 -5.12
CA ASP A 84 -0.19 -10.82 -6.41
C ASP A 84 0.98 -11.49 -7.14
N ASP A 85 2.17 -10.86 -7.17
CA ASP A 85 3.40 -11.48 -7.67
C ASP A 85 3.83 -12.72 -6.85
N GLU A 86 3.68 -12.67 -5.52
CA GLU A 86 4.00 -13.80 -4.64
C GLU A 86 3.09 -15.01 -4.90
N LYS A 87 1.79 -14.76 -5.13
CA LYS A 87 0.85 -15.83 -5.49
C LYS A 87 1.22 -16.48 -6.81
N ASP A 88 1.59 -15.70 -7.82
CA ASP A 88 1.96 -16.24 -9.13
C ASP A 88 3.22 -17.10 -9.03
N VAL A 89 4.19 -16.71 -8.21
CA VAL A 89 5.39 -17.52 -7.89
C VAL A 89 4.98 -18.82 -7.19
N ILE A 90 4.09 -18.77 -6.20
CA ILE A 90 3.61 -19.96 -5.48
C ILE A 90 2.85 -20.90 -6.43
N ILE A 91 1.97 -20.36 -7.27
CA ILE A 91 1.20 -21.12 -8.27
C ILE A 91 2.14 -21.79 -9.26
N GLY A 92 3.15 -21.08 -9.77
CA GLY A 92 4.17 -21.65 -10.65
C GLY A 92 4.90 -22.83 -10.01
N ARG A 93 5.32 -22.68 -8.75
CA ARG A 93 5.99 -23.75 -7.99
C ARG A 93 5.10 -24.97 -7.75
N GLN A 94 3.83 -24.74 -7.42
CA GLN A 94 2.87 -25.82 -7.21
C GLN A 94 2.59 -26.59 -8.50
N ARG A 95 2.44 -25.88 -9.64
CA ARG A 95 2.26 -26.52 -10.96
C ARG A 95 3.42 -27.44 -11.32
N GLY A 96 4.67 -27.03 -11.05
CA GLY A 96 5.85 -27.88 -11.26
C GLY A 96 5.79 -29.17 -10.43
N LYS A 97 5.49 -29.05 -9.13
CA LYS A 97 5.35 -30.22 -8.25
C LYS A 97 4.26 -31.19 -8.70
N ILE A 98 3.13 -30.66 -9.17
CA ILE A 98 2.03 -31.50 -9.69
C ILE A 98 2.50 -32.29 -10.90
N TYR A 99 3.17 -31.62 -11.85
CA TYR A 99 3.71 -32.28 -13.04
C TYR A 99 4.70 -33.40 -12.71
N ASP A 100 5.64 -33.15 -11.78
CA ASP A 100 6.62 -34.16 -11.36
C ASP A 100 5.94 -35.37 -10.70
N LEU A 101 4.96 -35.12 -9.83
CA LEU A 101 4.18 -36.17 -9.18
C LEU A 101 3.36 -36.99 -10.18
N GLU A 102 2.73 -36.33 -11.17
CA GLU A 102 2.01 -37.02 -12.23
C GLU A 102 2.92 -37.93 -13.07
N ASN A 103 4.13 -37.47 -13.39
CA ASN A 103 5.12 -38.27 -14.10
C ASN A 103 5.62 -39.45 -13.28
N ALA A 104 5.93 -39.23 -11.99
CA ALA A 104 6.31 -40.30 -11.08
C ALA A 104 5.21 -41.35 -10.94
N LEU A 105 3.95 -40.93 -10.80
CA LEU A 105 2.79 -41.83 -10.74
C LEU A 105 2.63 -42.65 -12.03
N LYS A 106 2.79 -42.02 -13.20
CA LYS A 106 2.75 -42.74 -14.50
C LYS A 106 3.87 -43.78 -14.59
N ALA A 107 5.08 -43.44 -14.15
CA ALA A 107 6.21 -44.36 -14.16
C ALA A 107 6.01 -45.54 -13.20
N SER A 108 5.50 -45.30 -11.99
CA SER A 108 5.21 -46.35 -11.01
C SER A 108 4.09 -47.27 -11.50
N LYS A 109 3.02 -46.75 -12.12
CA LYS A 109 1.96 -47.57 -12.72
C LYS A 109 2.49 -48.51 -13.80
N LYS A 110 3.39 -48.04 -14.66
CA LYS A 110 4.04 -48.86 -15.70
C LYS A 110 4.93 -49.97 -15.16
N LYS A 111 5.44 -49.85 -13.92
CA LYS A 111 6.30 -50.88 -13.29
C LYS A 111 5.51 -51.98 -12.59
N ILE A 112 4.23 -51.73 -12.31
CA ILE A 112 3.33 -52.67 -11.62
C ILE A 112 2.57 -53.55 -12.63
N GLN A 113 2.56 -53.15 -13.90
CA GLN A 113 1.89 -53.83 -15.01
C GLN A 113 2.89 -54.65 -15.81
#